data_AF-M6GE93-F1
#
_entry.id   AF-M6GE93-F1
#
_cell.length_a   1.000
_cell.length_b   1.000
_cell.length_c   1.000
_cell.angle_alpha   90.00
_cell.angle_beta   90.00
_cell.angle_gamma   90.00
#
_symmetry.space_group_name_H-M   'P 1'
#
loop_
_entity.id
_entity.type
_entity.pdbx_description
1 polymer ?
#
loop_
_entity_poly.entity_id
_entity_poly.type
_entity_poly.pdbx_seq_one_letter_code
_entity_poly.pdbx_strand_id
1 'polypeptide(L)' 'MILADNGSDWFLSGAPNEKWNNDQLHKLGKVLGDQFEAVDSESLMISTDSGEAKQN' A
#
# COMPACT_ATOMS: atom_id res chain seq x y z
N MET A 1 -2.49 -5.92 -0.94
CA MET A 1 -1.77 -6.37 -2.16
C MET A 1 -1.32 -5.14 -2.93
N ILE A 2 0.00 -4.97 -3.11
CA ILE A 2 0.58 -3.91 -3.95
C ILE A 2 1.01 -4.58 -5.25
N LEU A 3 0.48 -4.13 -6.38
CA LEU A 3 0.89 -4.59 -7.71
C LEU A 3 1.75 -3.49 -8.34
N ALA A 4 2.98 -3.84 -8.72
CA ALA A 4 3.82 -2.98 -9.54
C ALA A 4 3.56 -3.30 -11.02
N ASP A 5 3.30 -2.26 -11.82
CA ASP A 5 3.36 -2.35 -13.28
C ASP A 5 4.80 -2.02 -13.73
N ASN A 6 5.41 -2.90 -14.53
CA ASN A 6 6.82 -2.85 -14.91
C ASN A 6 7.13 -1.83 -16.03
N GLY A 7 6.30 -0.78 -16.19
CA GLY A 7 6.36 0.13 -17.34
C GLY A 7 6.78 1.58 -17.06
N SER A 8 6.79 2.04 -15.80
CA SER A 8 7.05 3.44 -15.43
C SER A 8 7.75 3.57 -14.09
N ASP A 9 8.38 4.73 -13.83
CA ASP A 9 9.32 4.93 -12.71
C ASP A 9 8.74 4.61 -11.33
N TRP A 10 7.47 4.99 -11.04
CA TRP A 10 6.74 4.67 -9.80
C TRP A 10 5.33 5.32 -9.81
N PHE A 11 4.26 4.58 -9.48
CA PHE A 11 2.92 5.15 -9.30
C PHE A 11 2.14 4.42 -8.19
N LEU A 12 1.53 5.19 -7.28
CA LEU A 12 0.66 4.65 -6.23
C LEU A 12 -0.81 4.93 -6.57
N SER A 13 -1.60 3.87 -6.69
CA SER A 13 -3.06 3.94 -6.91
C SER A 13 -3.80 3.03 -5.93
N GLY A 14 -5.10 3.22 -5.80
CA GLY A 14 -5.94 2.42 -4.90
C GLY A 14 -7.42 2.65 -5.14
N ALA A 15 -8.25 1.85 -4.49
CA ALA A 15 -9.70 2.05 -4.51
C ALA A 15 -10.09 3.16 -3.51
N PRO A 16 -11.03 4.05 -3.87
CA PRO A 16 -11.53 5.05 -2.95
C PRO A 16 -12.23 4.36 -1.75
N ASN A 17 -11.99 4.87 -0.55
CA ASN A 17 -12.66 4.44 0.67
C ASN A 17 -12.98 5.67 1.54
N GLU A 18 -14.25 5.87 1.88
CA GLU A 18 -14.70 7.02 2.68
C GLU A 18 -14.09 7.06 4.08
N LYS A 19 -13.63 5.92 4.60
CA LYS A 19 -12.94 5.84 5.89
C LYS A 19 -11.51 6.37 5.85
N TRP A 20 -11.00 6.76 4.68
CA TRP A 20 -9.64 7.25 4.50
C TRP A 20 -9.61 8.77 4.30
N ASN A 21 -8.55 9.40 4.82
CA ASN A 21 -8.30 10.82 4.58
C ASN A 21 -7.44 11.00 3.32
N ASN A 22 -8.06 11.47 2.23
CA ASN A 22 -7.38 11.64 0.94
C ASN A 22 -6.24 12.67 0.98
N ASP A 23 -6.32 13.70 1.82
CA ASP A 23 -5.24 14.69 1.95
C ASP A 23 -3.99 14.07 2.59
N GLN A 24 -4.17 13.10 3.48
CA GLN A 24 -3.07 12.32 4.03
C GLN A 24 -2.49 11.35 2.99
N LEU A 25 -3.35 10.67 2.21
CA LEU A 25 -2.90 9.73 1.18
C LEU A 25 -2.09 10.41 0.08
N HIS A 26 -2.45 11.63 -0.34
CA HIS A 26 -1.69 12.39 -1.33
C HIS A 26 -0.24 12.66 -0.89
N LYS A 27 0.06 12.62 0.41
CA LYS A 27 1.45 12.78 0.90
C LYS A 27 2.34 11.60 0.51
N LEU A 28 1.77 10.40 0.31
CA LEU A 28 2.53 9.21 -0.09
C LEU A 28 3.16 9.36 -1.48
N GLY A 29 2.54 10.14 -2.38
CA GLY A 29 3.08 10.45 -3.70
C GLY A 29 4.34 11.33 -3.67
N LYS A 30 4.76 11.84 -2.50
CA LYS A 30 6.01 12.59 -2.32
C LYS A 30 7.19 11.71 -1.90
N VAL A 31 6.93 10.44 -1.53
CA VAL A 31 7.97 9.49 -1.14
C VAL A 31 8.53 8.87 -2.41
N LEU A 32 9.86 8.90 -2.57
CA LEU A 32 10.51 8.29 -3.72
C LEU A 32 10.43 6.76 -3.62
N GLY A 33 10.33 6.08 -4.76
CA GLY A 33 10.22 4.62 -4.82
C GLY A 33 11.37 3.91 -4.10
N ASP A 34 12.59 4.47 -4.16
CA ASP A 34 13.80 3.94 -3.51
C ASP A 34 13.81 4.10 -1.97
N GLN A 35 12.84 4.82 -1.41
CA GLN A 35 12.66 4.96 0.03
C GLN A 35 11.65 3.94 0.59
N PHE A 36 11.01 3.14 -0.26
CA PHE A 36 10.14 2.04 0.16
C PHE A 36 10.94 0.76 0.36
N GLU A 37 10.58 0.00 1.40
CA GLU A 37 11.13 -1.32 1.69
C GLU A 37 9.99 -2.36 1.68
N ALA A 38 10.23 -3.51 1.06
CA ALA A 38 9.33 -4.65 1.16
C ALA A 38 9.60 -5.36 2.49
N VAL A 39 8.57 -5.45 3.33
CA VAL A 39 8.64 -6.15 4.62
C VAL A 39 7.85 -7.45 4.58
N ASP A 40 8.32 -8.45 5.32
CA ASP A 40 7.56 -9.68 5.54
C ASP A 40 6.33 -9.41 6.42
N SER A 41 5.15 -9.63 5.85
CA SER A 41 3.86 -9.43 6.51
C SER A 41 3.15 -10.74 6.87
N GLU A 42 3.79 -11.92 6.76
CA GLU A 42 3.15 -13.21 7.01
C GLU A 42 2.44 -13.26 8.37
N SER A 43 3.11 -12.75 9.42
CA SER A 43 2.57 -12.73 10.78
C SER A 43 1.32 -11.84 10.98
N LEU A 44 1.07 -10.90 10.07
CA LEU A 44 -0.06 -9.98 10.13
C LEU A 44 -1.28 -10.50 9.39
N MET A 45 -1.10 -11.43 8.46
CA MET A 45 -2.13 -11.88 7.52
C MET A 45 -3.19 -12.74 8.21
N ILE A 46 -4.48 -12.43 8.01
CA ILE A 46 -5.59 -13.25 8.51
C ILE A 46 -6.06 -14.26 7.46
N SER A 47 -6.14 -13.86 6.19
CA SER A 47 -6.48 -14.72 5.06
C SER A 47 -5.62 -14.38 3.84
N THR A 48 -5.22 -15.41 3.08
CA THR A 48 -4.27 -15.31 1.96
C THR A 48 -4.73 -14.42 0.81
N ASP A 49 -6.05 -14.25 0.67
CA ASP A 49 -6.66 -13.64 -0.50
C ASP A 49 -7.25 -12.24 -0.17
N SER A 50 -6.85 -11.66 0.97
CA SER A 50 -7.35 -10.36 1.44
C SER A 50 -6.22 -9.41 1.86
N GLY A 51 -6.56 -8.14 2.01
CA GLY A 51 -5.69 -7.13 2.64
C GLY A 51 -5.93 -6.99 4.15
N GLU A 52 -6.65 -7.92 4.78
CA GLU A 52 -6.96 -7.85 6.21
C GLU A 52 -5.74 -8.21 7.05
N ALA A 53 -5.47 -7.38 8.05
CA ALA A 53 -4.35 -7.56 8.96
C ALA A 53 -4.82 -7.65 10.40
N LYS A 54 -4.13 -8.46 11.21
CA LYS A 54 -4.35 -8.56 12.64
C LYS A 54 -4.20 -7.18 13.29
N GLN A 55 -5.26 -6.70 13.93
CA GLN A 55 -5.23 -5.47 14.71
C GLN A 55 -4.82 -5.79 16.15
N ASN A 56 -3.92 -4.97 16.71
CA ASN A 56 -3.50 -5.03 18.12
C ASN A 56 -4.51 -4.33 19.02
#